data_AF-A0A8J8PEF5-F1
#
_entry.id   AF-A0A8J8PEF5-F1
#
_cell.length_a   1.000
_cell.length_b   1.000
_cell.length_c   1.000
_cell.angle_alpha   90.00
_cell.angle_beta   90.00
_cell.angle_gamma   90.00
#
_symmetry.space_group_name_H-M   'P 1'
#
loop_
_entity.id
_entity.type
_entity.pdbx_description
1 polymer ?
#
loop_
_entity_poly.entity_id
_entity_poly.type
_entity_poly.pdbx_seq_one_letter_code
_entity_poly.pdbx_strand_id
1 'polypeptide(L)'
;MGIDLDPDSLKEKIADAAEDMAVDHIEEQIESGAVECPNCESRSFDAATWKSGSGEYDGSAVCRECNERVELDIDMSNFNKHR
;
A
#
# COMPACT_ATOMS: atom_id res chain seq x y z
N MET A 1 -17.79 -24.21 -23.09
CA MET A 1 -17.78 -23.79 -21.68
C MET A 1 -17.33 -22.35 -21.67
N GLY A 2 -18.27 -21.41 -21.57
CA GLY A 2 -17.92 -20.01 -21.29
C GLY A 2 -17.38 -19.98 -19.86
N ILE A 3 -16.20 -19.40 -19.68
CA ILE A 3 -15.68 -19.16 -18.33
C ILE A 3 -16.58 -18.04 -17.81
N ASP A 4 -17.53 -18.39 -16.96
CA ASP A 4 -18.33 -17.43 -16.21
C ASP A 4 -17.38 -16.81 -15.19
N LEU A 5 -16.64 -15.81 -15.64
CA LEU A 5 -15.76 -15.02 -14.81
C LEU A 5 -16.64 -14.02 -14.09
N ASP A 6 -17.15 -14.42 -12.92
CA ASP A 6 -17.84 -13.50 -12.01
C ASP A 6 -16.96 -12.27 -11.77
N PRO A 7 -17.43 -11.06 -12.11
CA PRO A 7 -16.65 -9.84 -11.97
C PRO A 7 -16.31 -9.52 -10.51
N ASP A 8 -17.08 -10.04 -9.56
CA ASP A 8 -16.81 -9.89 -8.12
C ASP A 8 -15.60 -10.71 -7.66
N SER A 9 -15.47 -11.97 -8.09
CA SER A 9 -14.28 -12.80 -7.78
C SER A 9 -12.98 -12.25 -8.39
N LEU A 10 -13.07 -11.55 -9.53
CA LEU A 10 -11.93 -10.84 -10.09
C LEU A 10 -11.57 -9.62 -9.24
N LYS A 11 -12.57 -8.83 -8.82
CA LYS A 11 -12.38 -7.64 -7.97
C LYS A 11 -11.73 -7.93 -6.62
N GLU A 12 -12.06 -9.06 -6.00
CA GLU A 12 -11.42 -9.46 -4.74
C GLU A 12 -9.94 -9.81 -4.94
N LYS A 13 -9.61 -10.50 -6.04
CA LYS A 13 -8.22 -10.87 -6.35
C LYS A 13 -7.32 -9.70 -6.73
N ILE A 14 -7.86 -8.70 -7.44
CA ILE A 14 -7.11 -7.46 -7.71
C ILE A 14 -7.00 -6.58 -6.47
N ALA A 15 -7.93 -6.65 -5.53
CA ALA A 15 -7.81 -5.90 -4.28
C ALA A 15 -6.66 -6.44 -3.41
N ASP A 16 -6.62 -7.76 -3.21
CA ASP A 16 -5.58 -8.44 -2.44
C ASP A 16 -4.17 -8.21 -3.04
N ALA A 17 -4.06 -8.31 -4.38
CA ALA A 17 -2.80 -8.02 -5.08
C ALA A 17 -2.40 -6.54 -5.01
N ALA A 18 -3.36 -5.62 -4.99
CA ALA A 18 -3.07 -4.19 -4.87
C ALA A 18 -2.59 -3.82 -3.46
N GLU A 19 -3.15 -4.44 -2.42
CA GLU A 19 -2.70 -4.26 -1.03
C GLU A 19 -1.26 -4.76 -0.85
N ASP A 20 -0.94 -5.94 -1.40
CA ASP A 20 0.40 -6.53 -1.35
C ASP A 20 1.44 -5.65 -2.07
N MET A 21 1.15 -5.23 -3.30
CA MET A 21 2.03 -4.32 -4.07
C MET A 21 2.23 -2.97 -3.38
N ALA A 22 1.21 -2.47 -2.68
CA ALA A 22 1.27 -1.21 -1.97
C ALA A 22 2.19 -1.30 -0.74
N VAL A 23 2.12 -2.40 0.01
CA VAL A 23 3.02 -2.68 1.12
C VAL A 23 4.45 -2.84 0.60
N ASP A 24 4.68 -3.64 -0.43
CA ASP A 24 5.99 -3.84 -1.06
C ASP A 24 6.61 -2.50 -1.51
N HIS A 25 5.82 -1.60 -2.12
CA HIS A 25 6.30 -0.29 -2.55
C HIS A 25 6.71 0.61 -1.38
N ILE A 26 6.02 0.50 -0.24
CA ILE A 26 6.38 1.24 0.98
C ILE A 26 7.65 0.65 1.60
N GLU A 27 7.74 -0.67 1.69
CA GLU A 27 8.92 -1.38 2.19
C GLU A 27 10.16 -1.06 1.34
N GLU A 28 10.03 -1.07 0.01
CA GLU A 28 11.13 -0.70 -0.90
C GLU A 28 11.60 0.74 -0.66
N GLN A 29 10.69 1.68 -0.42
CA GLN A 29 11.06 3.06 -0.10
C GLN A 29 11.75 3.18 1.25
N ILE A 30 11.35 2.39 2.25
CA ILE A 30 12.00 2.33 3.56
C ILE A 30 13.42 1.75 3.41
N GLU A 31 13.57 0.64 2.69
CA GLU A 31 14.87 0.00 2.46
C GLU A 31 15.83 0.87 1.64
N SER A 32 15.29 1.58 0.64
CA SER A 32 16.03 2.56 -0.16
C SER A 32 16.44 3.80 0.65
N GLY A 33 15.86 3.99 1.84
CA GLY A 33 16.07 5.15 2.69
C GLY A 33 15.35 6.41 2.21
N ALA A 34 14.33 6.25 1.36
CA ALA A 34 13.44 7.33 0.94
C ALA A 34 12.41 7.68 2.04
N VAL A 35 12.05 6.70 2.88
CA VAL A 35 11.18 6.89 4.04
C VAL A 35 12.00 6.70 5.32
N GLU A 36 12.11 7.78 6.10
CA GLU A 36 12.85 7.79 7.36
C GLU A 36 12.01 8.48 8.43
N CYS A 37 12.12 8.01 9.68
CA CYS A 37 11.21 8.46 10.71
C CYS A 37 11.65 9.85 11.19
N PRO A 38 10.79 10.89 11.12
CA PRO A 38 11.21 12.24 11.47
C PRO A 38 11.55 12.41 12.96
N ASN A 39 11.13 11.49 13.81
CA ASN A 39 11.27 11.58 15.26
C ASN A 39 12.48 10.79 15.79
N CYS A 40 12.74 9.60 15.23
CA CYS A 40 13.79 8.71 15.73
C CYS A 40 14.81 8.27 14.68
N GLU A 41 14.73 8.78 13.44
CA GLU A 41 15.63 8.48 12.31
C GLU A 41 15.77 6.97 12.01
N SER A 42 14.85 6.17 12.56
CA SER A 42 14.86 4.73 12.40
C SER A 42 14.19 4.36 11.08
N ARG A 43 14.67 3.26 10.48
CA ARG A 43 14.18 2.71 9.21
C ARG A 43 13.33 1.46 9.41
N SER A 44 12.93 1.19 10.65
CA SER A 44 12.04 0.08 10.98
C SER A 44 10.62 0.59 11.07
N PHE A 45 9.78 0.21 10.11
CA PHE A 45 8.37 0.56 10.09
C PHE A 45 7.47 -0.65 9.88
N ASP A 46 6.26 -0.58 10.41
CA ASP A 46 5.13 -1.41 10.04
C ASP A 46 4.27 -0.65 9.04
N ALA A 47 4.27 -1.08 7.79
CA ALA A 47 3.36 -0.57 6.78
C ALA A 47 1.98 -1.24 6.92
N ALA A 48 0.93 -0.45 6.81
CA ALA A 48 -0.44 -0.91 6.74
C ALA A 48 -1.17 -0.13 5.66
N THR A 49 -1.88 -0.84 4.78
CA THR A 49 -2.70 -0.27 3.72
C THR A 49 -4.15 -0.62 3.95
N TRP A 50 -5.06 0.23 3.52
CA TRP A 50 -6.48 -0.03 3.57
C TRP A 50 -7.22 0.70 2.46
N LYS A 51 -8.36 0.16 2.06
CA LYS A 51 -9.21 0.77 1.06
C LYS A 51 -10.00 1.93 1.68
N SER A 52 -9.80 3.13 1.17
CA SER A 52 -10.60 4.30 1.50
C SER A 52 -11.98 4.20 0.85
N GLY A 53 -12.99 4.80 1.49
CA GLY A 53 -14.38 4.74 1.04
C GLY A 53 -14.62 5.30 -0.37
N SER A 54 -13.68 6.09 -0.89
CA SER A 54 -13.68 6.67 -2.25
C SER A 54 -13.23 5.68 -3.35
N GLY A 55 -12.75 4.49 -2.98
CA GLY A 55 -12.13 3.54 -3.92
C GLY A 55 -10.63 3.76 -4.14
N GLU A 56 -10.05 4.74 -3.44
CA GLU A 56 -8.61 4.97 -3.31
C GLU A 56 -8.04 4.03 -2.23
N TYR A 57 -6.74 3.75 -2.28
CA TYR A 57 -6.04 3.02 -1.24
C TYR A 57 -5.20 3.99 -0.44
N ASP A 58 -5.39 3.99 0.87
CA ASP A 58 -4.58 4.76 1.81
C ASP A 58 -3.53 3.86 2.44
N GLY A 59 -2.40 4.44 2.78
CA GLY A 59 -1.32 3.79 3.50
C GLY A 59 -0.90 4.56 4.74
N SER A 60 -0.39 3.84 5.72
CA SER A 60 0.45 4.44 6.75
C SER A 60 1.61 3.53 7.09
N ALA A 61 2.76 4.12 7.39
CA ALA A 61 3.89 3.45 8.00
C ALA A 61 4.00 3.89 9.46
N VAL A 62 4.06 2.94 10.37
CA VAL A 62 4.26 3.20 11.81
C VAL A 62 5.67 2.80 12.18
N CYS A 63 6.48 3.74 12.65
CA CYS A 63 7.85 3.45 13.06
C CYS A 63 7.85 2.52 14.28
N ARG A 64 8.52 1.38 14.21
CA ARG A 64 8.59 0.39 15.31
C ARG A 64 9.31 0.91 16.56
N GLU A 65 10.21 1.87 16.38
CA GLU A 65 11.04 2.36 17.49
C GLU A 65 10.36 3.45 18.33
N CYS A 66 9.85 4.49 17.69
CA CYS A 66 9.18 5.60 18.38
C CYS A 66 7.66 5.58 18.27
N ASN A 67 7.09 4.58 17.60
CA ASN A 67 5.65 4.42 17.36
C ASN A 67 5.01 5.60 16.59
N GLU A 68 5.84 6.39 15.90
CA GLU A 68 5.41 7.54 15.10
C GLU A 68 4.70 7.07 13.83
N ARG A 69 3.55 7.67 13.52
CA ARG A 69 2.80 7.34 12.30
C ARG A 69 3.14 8.33 11.19
N VAL A 70 3.52 7.80 10.05
CA VAL A 70 3.72 8.53 8.80
C VAL A 70 2.60 8.12 7.84
N GLU A 71 1.79 9.08 7.42
CA GLU A 71 0.77 8.86 6.40
C GLU A 71 1.45 8.78 5.02
N LEU A 72 1.12 7.75 4.26
CA LEU A 72 1.68 7.49 2.94
C LEU A 72 0.53 7.52 1.94
N ASP A 73 0.60 8.50 1.04
CA ASP A 73 -0.35 8.63 -0.05
C ASP A 73 -0.01 7.58 -1.12
N ILE A 74 -0.86 6.56 -1.24
CA ILE A 74 -0.67 5.50 -2.23
C ILE A 74 -1.53 5.85 -3.44
N ASP A 75 -0.97 6.66 -4.34
CA ASP A 75 -1.62 6.98 -5.60
C ASP A 75 -1.66 5.75 -6.52
N MET A 76 -2.66 4.89 -6.32
CA MET A 76 -2.97 3.79 -7.24
C MET A 76 -3.56 4.29 -8.56
N SER A 77 -3.84 5.59 -8.69
CA SER A 77 -4.21 6.21 -9.97
C SER A 77 -3.16 6.00 -11.05
N ASN A 78 -1.88 5.86 -10.67
CA ASN A 78 -0.80 5.50 -11.58
C ASN A 78 -0.81 4.02 -12.02
N PHE A 79 -1.32 3.11 -11.20
CA PHE A 79 -1.44 1.68 -11.57
C PHE A 79 -2.48 1.45 -12.67
N ASN A 80 -3.44 2.36 -12.84
CA ASN A 80 -4.51 2.25 -13.83
C ASN A 80 -4.18 2.91 -15.19
N LYS A 81 -2.96 3.43 -15.40
CA LYS A 81 -2.59 4.09 -16.68
C LYS A 81 -1.98 3.17 -17.75
N HIS A 82 -1.85 1.87 -17.48
CA HIS A 82 -1.32 0.90 -18.45
C HIS A 82 -2.38 -0.10 -18.95
N ARG A 83 -3.54 0.41 -19.40
CA ARG A 83 -4.54 -0.39 -20.12
C ARG A 83 -4.88 0.23 -21.47
#